data_AF-A0A1H0QFS3-F1
#
_entry.id   AF-A0A1H0QFS3-F1
#
_cell.length_a   1.000
_cell.length_b   1.000
_cell.length_c   1.000
_cell.angle_alpha   90.00
_cell.angle_beta   90.00
_cell.angle_gamma   90.00
#
_symmetry.space_group_name_H-M   'P 1'
#
loop_
_entity.id
_entity.type
_entity.pdbx_description
1 polymer ?
#
loop_
_entity_poly.entity_id
_entity_poly.type
_entity_poly.pdbx_seq_one_letter_code
_entity_poly.pdbx_strand_id
1 'polypeptide(L)'
;MRRTGTSHLARAAAAAVLTAAIGLSGTVVGAGAAQAAPAVAEPGDTAPAPATTTPTTPTTPTSVDPAPVATTPDAPAEPAIPATPAAPAAPAAPAAGPAGPAQGPGLGYDAVNDKGSLYNIAEVTGAHAAYRAGYTGRGIGVALIDTGVSPVPGLSSGNVVDGPDLSFDSQSPELAHLDAFGHGTHLASIIAGRDTAGTPASYLDPNRFNGIAPDATLVDVKVGASDGAVDVSQVIAGINWVVEHARDPGMNIRVINLSYGTDSVQDTQVDPMTYAVENAWRNGIVVVVAGGNEGESTRTLAQPARDPFVIAVGASDTAGTVTRTDDTVPAWSTRGDSTRAVDVVAPGVSVIGARVPNGYADQAFPSSRVAGRFAHASGTSQAAAVVSGEVALVLQQYPWMTPDQVRAVVTQSASGLTGVSALLRGSGLVDITKARLLPTLGAIVTSVLPRVWGRGTGSLEASRGSAHVFDGVSELTGEVDVQGVRWDAAAWARATNAGTVWDGGRWRGTVYTGDRWAGRTWPTAAWAVDWNGVAWTSADWSARTWRDGSWTARTWRDSSWSARTWRSVGFSSVAWS
;
A
#
# COMPACT_ATOMS: atom_id res chain seq x y z
N MET A 1 -7.00 32.03 43.50
CA MET A 1 -6.87 33.19 44.41
C MET A 1 -6.02 34.28 43.75
N ARG A 2 -6.10 35.53 44.25
CA ARG A 2 -5.57 36.76 43.63
C ARG A 2 -4.07 36.73 43.26
N ARG A 3 -3.74 37.28 42.07
CA ARG A 3 -2.85 38.45 41.80
C ARG A 3 -2.88 38.70 40.28
N THR A 4 -3.39 39.80 39.70
CA THR A 4 -2.94 41.22 39.75
C THR A 4 -1.43 41.37 39.55
N GLY A 5 -0.91 41.98 38.48
CA GLY A 5 -1.55 42.58 37.28
C GLY A 5 -0.54 43.49 36.55
N THR A 6 -0.96 44.13 35.44
CA THR A 6 -0.40 45.39 34.86
C THR A 6 1.11 45.45 34.50
N SER A 7 1.58 46.05 33.39
CA SER A 7 0.95 46.80 32.27
C SER A 7 2.06 47.37 31.36
N HIS A 8 1.72 47.79 30.12
CA HIS A 8 2.51 48.72 29.26
C HIS A 8 3.83 48.15 28.66
N LEU A 9 4.32 48.56 27.49
CA LEU A 9 4.07 49.71 26.60
C LEU A 9 4.09 49.33 25.09
N ALA A 10 3.67 50.24 24.21
CA ALA A 10 3.60 50.08 22.75
C ALA A 10 4.69 50.90 22.00
N ARG A 11 4.67 50.82 20.65
CA ARG A 11 5.46 51.54 19.60
C ARG A 11 6.70 50.78 19.09
N ALA A 12 7.09 50.88 17.81
CA ALA A 12 6.42 51.41 16.61
C ALA A 12 7.11 50.84 15.34
N ALA A 13 6.47 51.02 14.17
CA ALA A 13 6.99 50.56 12.88
C ALA A 13 8.15 51.42 12.33
N ALA A 14 8.98 50.82 11.48
CA ALA A 14 9.79 51.52 10.49
C ALA A 14 9.99 50.61 9.25
N ALA A 15 9.63 51.11 8.08
CA ALA A 15 9.95 50.48 6.79
C ALA A 15 11.25 51.09 6.23
N ALA A 16 12.02 50.30 5.49
CA ALA A 16 13.19 50.79 4.75
C ALA A 16 13.14 50.29 3.31
N VAL A 17 13.17 51.25 2.38
CA VAL A 17 13.31 51.05 0.93
C VAL A 17 14.80 50.98 0.59
N LEU A 18 15.19 50.13 -0.37
CA LEU A 18 16.44 50.36 -1.10
C LEU A 18 16.25 50.10 -2.59
N THR A 19 16.51 51.15 -3.38
CA THR A 19 16.50 51.13 -4.84
C THR A 19 17.95 51.19 -5.32
N ALA A 20 18.34 50.33 -6.25
CA ALA A 20 19.56 50.49 -7.03
C ALA A 20 19.29 50.04 -8.46
N ALA A 21 19.51 50.95 -9.41
CA ALA A 21 19.30 50.70 -10.84
C ALA A 21 20.65 50.81 -11.57
N ILE A 22 20.90 49.86 -12.47
CA ILE A 22 21.79 50.06 -13.63
C ILE A 22 21.02 49.51 -14.83
N GLY A 23 20.75 50.37 -15.80
CA GLY A 23 20.13 49.98 -17.06
C GLY A 23 21.16 49.82 -18.18
N LEU A 24 20.80 49.06 -19.21
CA LEU A 24 21.35 49.23 -20.55
C LEU A 24 20.25 48.94 -21.58
N SER A 25 20.20 49.78 -22.61
CA SER A 25 19.05 49.98 -23.50
C SER A 25 19.04 49.01 -24.70
N GLY A 26 17.87 48.70 -25.25
CA GLY A 26 17.75 47.72 -26.36
C GLY A 26 16.43 47.71 -27.13
N THR A 27 15.86 48.90 -27.42
CA THR A 27 14.87 49.18 -28.49
C THR A 27 13.64 48.27 -28.71
N VAL A 28 12.48 48.90 -28.50
CA VAL A 28 11.13 48.48 -28.91
C VAL A 28 10.95 48.37 -30.43
N VAL A 29 10.13 47.40 -30.87
CA VAL A 29 9.18 47.58 -31.99
C VAL A 29 7.82 47.02 -31.56
N GLY A 30 6.82 47.89 -31.38
CA GLY A 30 5.40 47.52 -31.42
C GLY A 30 4.88 47.61 -32.87
N ALA A 31 3.61 47.35 -33.20
CA ALA A 31 2.43 47.03 -32.40
C ALA A 31 1.37 46.40 -33.34
N GLY A 32 0.21 45.98 -32.82
CA GLY A 32 -0.91 45.49 -33.62
C GLY A 32 -1.67 44.39 -32.87
N ALA A 33 -2.64 44.71 -32.02
CA ALA A 33 -4.01 45.15 -32.33
C ALA A 33 -4.97 43.95 -32.50
N ALA A 34 -6.18 44.10 -31.93
CA ALA A 34 -7.12 43.00 -31.73
C ALA A 34 -7.91 42.61 -33.00
N GLN A 35 -8.21 41.33 -33.12
CA GLN A 35 -9.38 40.75 -33.81
C GLN A 35 -9.74 39.48 -33.02
N ALA A 36 -10.91 39.45 -32.34
CA ALA A 36 -12.23 39.17 -32.90
C ALA A 36 -12.37 37.69 -33.31
N ALA A 37 -13.09 36.93 -32.48
CA ALA A 37 -13.38 35.52 -32.74
C ALA A 37 -14.42 35.36 -33.87
N PRO A 38 -14.30 34.34 -34.72
CA PRO A 38 -15.41 33.86 -35.53
C PRO A 38 -16.22 32.82 -34.74
N ALA A 39 -17.49 33.10 -34.51
CA ALA A 39 -18.46 32.04 -34.20
C ALA A 39 -18.74 31.23 -35.48
N VAL A 40 -18.84 29.91 -35.36
CA VAL A 40 -19.27 29.04 -36.47
C VAL A 40 -20.43 28.16 -36.01
N ALA A 41 -21.58 28.47 -36.61
CA ALA A 41 -22.86 27.78 -36.70
C ALA A 41 -23.03 26.36 -36.12
N GLU A 42 -24.08 26.25 -35.28
CA GLU A 42 -24.98 25.09 -35.18
C GLU A 42 -25.52 24.65 -36.55
N PRO A 43 -25.73 23.34 -36.76
CA PRO A 43 -26.84 22.83 -37.55
C PRO A 43 -27.72 21.90 -36.72
N GLY A 44 -28.93 22.37 -36.41
CA GLY A 44 -29.93 21.59 -35.67
C GLY A 44 -30.65 20.53 -36.51
N ASP A 45 -31.12 19.50 -35.80
CA ASP A 45 -32.22 18.57 -36.10
C ASP A 45 -32.54 18.16 -37.55
N THR A 46 -32.38 16.86 -37.82
CA THR A 46 -33.46 16.08 -38.45
C THR A 46 -33.31 14.59 -38.12
N ALA A 47 -34.22 14.06 -37.30
CA ALA A 47 -34.30 12.63 -37.00
C ALA A 47 -35.08 11.87 -38.09
N PRO A 48 -34.67 10.63 -38.45
CA PRO A 48 -35.55 9.62 -39.03
C PRO A 48 -36.13 8.73 -37.92
N ALA A 49 -37.44 8.45 -37.99
CA ALA A 49 -38.15 7.61 -37.03
C ALA A 49 -37.72 6.12 -37.09
N PRO A 50 -37.86 5.35 -35.99
CA PRO A 50 -37.54 3.92 -35.97
C PRO A 50 -38.58 3.11 -36.75
N ALA A 51 -38.10 2.16 -37.56
CA ALA A 51 -38.97 1.23 -38.27
C ALA A 51 -39.55 0.17 -37.31
N THR A 52 -40.89 0.06 -37.30
CA THR A 52 -41.63 -0.93 -36.53
C THR A 52 -41.66 -2.30 -37.23
N THR A 53 -41.20 -3.35 -36.54
CA THR A 53 -41.58 -4.74 -36.84
C THR A 53 -41.82 -5.52 -35.55
N THR A 54 -43.08 -5.83 -35.27
CA THR A 54 -43.53 -6.79 -34.24
C THR A 54 -43.73 -8.19 -34.86
N PRO A 55 -43.92 -9.27 -34.09
CA PRO A 55 -43.20 -10.52 -34.35
C PRO A 55 -44.03 -11.60 -35.05
N THR A 56 -43.33 -12.53 -35.71
CA THR A 56 -43.92 -13.76 -36.29
C THR A 56 -43.36 -15.00 -35.61
N THR A 57 -44.16 -15.66 -34.79
CA THR A 57 -43.95 -17.04 -34.33
C THR A 57 -44.23 -18.02 -35.46
N PRO A 58 -43.48 -19.13 -35.56
CA PRO A 58 -44.18 -20.42 -35.69
C PRO A 58 -43.54 -21.59 -34.92
N THR A 59 -44.41 -22.26 -34.14
CA THR A 59 -44.49 -23.72 -33.90
C THR A 59 -43.27 -24.55 -33.50
N THR A 60 -43.38 -25.12 -32.30
CA THR A 60 -42.74 -26.33 -31.77
C THR A 60 -42.88 -27.57 -32.68
N PRO A 61 -41.91 -28.50 -32.64
CA PRO A 61 -42.21 -29.93 -32.71
C PRO A 61 -41.75 -30.71 -31.46
N THR A 62 -42.41 -31.83 -31.23
CA THR A 62 -42.42 -32.63 -29.98
C THR A 62 -41.19 -33.50 -29.72
N SER A 63 -41.06 -33.89 -28.45
CA SER A 63 -40.17 -34.92 -27.90
C SER A 63 -40.21 -36.27 -28.64
N VAL A 64 -39.07 -36.97 -28.67
CA VAL A 64 -38.97 -38.42 -28.92
C VAL A 64 -37.93 -39.02 -27.95
N ASP A 65 -38.28 -40.13 -27.30
CA ASP A 65 -37.42 -40.85 -26.34
C ASP A 65 -36.21 -41.55 -27.00
N PRO A 66 -35.09 -41.72 -26.26
CA PRO A 66 -34.11 -42.77 -26.52
C PRO A 66 -34.49 -44.07 -25.78
N ALA A 67 -34.56 -45.17 -26.53
CA ALA A 67 -34.77 -46.53 -26.01
C ALA A 67 -33.47 -47.15 -25.41
N PRO A 68 -33.53 -48.26 -24.65
CA PRO A 68 -32.60 -48.53 -23.55
C PRO A 68 -31.36 -49.36 -23.90
N VAL A 69 -30.32 -49.27 -23.06
CA VAL A 69 -29.19 -50.22 -23.00
C VAL A 69 -28.91 -50.67 -21.57
N ALA A 70 -28.94 -52.00 -21.40
CA ALA A 70 -28.55 -52.89 -20.30
C ALA A 70 -27.90 -52.35 -19.00
N THR A 71 -28.47 -52.80 -17.87
CA THR A 71 -27.88 -52.91 -16.52
C THR A 71 -27.01 -54.18 -16.40
N THR A 72 -25.81 -54.22 -15.80
CA THR A 72 -25.42 -54.39 -14.37
C THR A 72 -23.93 -54.85 -14.32
N PRO A 73 -23.23 -55.04 -13.17
CA PRO A 73 -23.39 -54.50 -11.80
C PRO A 73 -22.12 -53.87 -11.17
N ASP A 74 -22.34 -53.14 -10.07
CA ASP A 74 -21.49 -52.89 -8.88
C ASP A 74 -19.94 -52.89 -8.92
N ALA A 75 -19.38 -51.73 -8.57
CA ALA A 75 -18.14 -51.56 -7.79
C ALA A 75 -18.34 -50.36 -6.81
N PRO A 76 -17.64 -50.31 -5.66
CA PRO A 76 -18.23 -49.75 -4.43
C PRO A 76 -18.24 -48.23 -4.33
N ALA A 77 -19.14 -47.73 -3.48
CA ALA A 77 -19.26 -46.32 -3.13
C ALA A 77 -17.96 -45.75 -2.52
N GLU A 78 -17.52 -44.59 -3.00
CA GLU A 78 -16.53 -43.77 -2.31
C GLU A 78 -17.09 -43.29 -0.95
N PRO A 79 -16.27 -43.27 0.12
CA PRO A 79 -16.70 -42.78 1.41
C PRO A 79 -16.94 -41.26 1.35
N ALA A 80 -18.05 -40.81 1.93
CA ALA A 80 -18.38 -39.39 2.02
C ALA A 80 -17.24 -38.60 2.68
N ILE A 81 -16.87 -37.47 2.05
CA ILE A 81 -15.95 -36.49 2.65
C ILE A 81 -16.61 -35.96 3.93
N PRO A 82 -15.98 -36.10 5.12
CA PRO A 82 -16.55 -35.57 6.34
C PRO A 82 -16.59 -34.04 6.27
N ALA A 83 -17.69 -33.44 6.72
CA ALA A 83 -17.86 -31.99 6.72
C ALA A 83 -16.72 -31.29 7.49
N THR A 84 -16.23 -30.18 6.92
CA THR A 84 -15.24 -29.30 7.53
C THR A 84 -15.69 -28.92 8.95
N PRO A 85 -14.86 -29.08 9.99
CA PRO A 85 -15.24 -28.66 11.33
C PRO A 85 -15.38 -27.12 11.37
N ALA A 86 -16.42 -26.65 12.06
CA ALA A 86 -16.66 -25.22 12.25
C ALA A 86 -15.47 -24.54 12.94
N ALA A 87 -15.25 -23.26 12.62
CA ALA A 87 -14.16 -22.47 13.16
C ALA A 87 -14.17 -22.46 14.72
N PRO A 88 -13.01 -22.61 15.37
CA PRO A 88 -12.93 -22.51 16.83
C PRO A 88 -13.15 -21.05 17.26
N ALA A 89 -13.97 -20.85 18.29
CA ALA A 89 -14.23 -19.53 18.86
C ALA A 89 -12.93 -18.89 19.41
N ALA A 90 -12.80 -17.57 19.21
CA ALA A 90 -11.66 -16.80 19.69
C ALA A 90 -11.54 -16.84 21.24
N PRO A 91 -10.31 -16.89 21.80
CA PRO A 91 -10.12 -16.85 23.24
C PRO A 91 -10.45 -15.47 23.81
N ALA A 92 -11.19 -15.42 24.91
CA ALA A 92 -11.56 -14.18 25.59
C ALA A 92 -10.33 -13.42 26.12
N ALA A 93 -10.37 -12.08 26.03
CA ALA A 93 -9.31 -11.20 26.51
C ALA A 93 -9.10 -11.33 28.03
N PRO A 94 -7.84 -11.34 28.53
CA PRO A 94 -7.58 -11.41 29.96
C PRO A 94 -7.95 -10.11 30.68
N ALA A 95 -8.64 -10.22 31.81
CA ALA A 95 -9.03 -9.07 32.64
C ALA A 95 -7.81 -8.37 33.25
N ALA A 96 -7.78 -7.04 33.15
CA ALA A 96 -6.68 -6.22 33.65
C ALA A 96 -6.71 -6.08 35.19
N GLY A 97 -5.69 -6.64 35.86
CA GLY A 97 -5.36 -6.28 37.25
C GLY A 97 -4.45 -5.05 37.33
N PRO A 98 -4.42 -4.31 38.45
CA PRO A 98 -3.58 -3.12 38.58
C PRO A 98 -2.11 -3.52 38.76
N ALA A 99 -1.31 -3.34 37.71
CA ALA A 99 0.14 -3.51 37.75
C ALA A 99 0.86 -2.16 37.82
N GLY A 100 1.97 -2.12 38.58
CA GLY A 100 2.96 -1.04 38.47
C GLY A 100 3.65 -1.04 37.10
N PRO A 101 4.65 -0.17 36.85
CA PRO A 101 5.29 -0.04 35.54
C PRO A 101 6.07 -1.32 35.18
N ALA A 102 5.38 -2.25 34.52
CA ALA A 102 5.98 -3.45 33.98
C ALA A 102 6.91 -3.04 32.83
N GLN A 103 8.19 -3.35 32.96
CA GLN A 103 9.05 -3.40 31.78
C GLN A 103 8.47 -4.48 30.86
N GLY A 104 8.17 -4.11 29.62
CA GLY A 104 7.63 -5.05 28.64
C GLY A 104 8.59 -6.23 28.45
N PRO A 105 8.10 -7.41 28.03
CA PRO A 105 9.00 -8.47 27.59
C PRO A 105 9.92 -7.91 26.50
N GLY A 106 11.23 -8.03 26.76
CA GLY A 106 12.27 -7.58 25.84
C GLY A 106 12.15 -8.24 24.47
N LEU A 107 12.88 -7.71 23.49
CA LEU A 107 12.70 -8.02 22.07
C LEU A 107 12.76 -9.53 21.77
N GLY A 108 13.61 -10.28 22.48
CA GLY A 108 13.82 -11.71 22.26
C GLY A 108 14.60 -12.04 20.99
N TYR A 109 15.18 -11.01 20.36
CA TYR A 109 16.13 -11.03 19.27
C TYR A 109 17.17 -9.92 19.52
N ASP A 110 18.35 -9.98 18.90
CA ASP A 110 19.38 -8.95 18.97
C ASP A 110 19.14 -7.89 17.91
N ALA A 111 18.65 -6.71 18.30
CA ALA A 111 18.31 -5.67 17.33
C ALA A 111 19.53 -5.08 16.59
N VAL A 112 20.75 -5.26 17.07
CA VAL A 112 21.96 -4.77 16.37
C VAL A 112 22.41 -5.79 15.32
N ASN A 113 22.36 -7.09 15.66
CA ASN A 113 23.01 -8.15 14.89
C ASN A 113 22.05 -9.05 14.10
N ASP A 114 20.77 -9.16 14.47
CA ASP A 114 19.82 -10.01 13.75
C ASP A 114 19.31 -9.33 12.47
N LYS A 115 19.46 -10.04 11.35
CA LYS A 115 19.04 -9.58 10.01
C LYS A 115 17.57 -9.16 10.01
N GLY A 116 17.31 -8.01 9.39
CA GLY A 116 15.95 -7.50 9.19
C GLY A 116 15.33 -6.86 10.44
N SER A 117 16.08 -6.69 11.53
CA SER A 117 15.62 -5.87 12.66
C SER A 117 15.35 -4.43 12.20
N LEU A 118 14.32 -3.79 12.76
CA LEU A 118 14.02 -2.39 12.42
C LEU A 118 15.08 -1.39 12.90
N TYR A 119 15.85 -1.73 13.93
CA TYR A 119 17.02 -0.96 14.35
C TYR A 119 18.14 -1.01 13.29
N ASN A 120 18.46 -2.20 12.78
CA ASN A 120 19.45 -2.36 11.71
C ASN A 120 18.99 -1.68 10.41
N ILE A 121 17.72 -1.86 10.02
CA ILE A 121 17.12 -1.18 8.86
C ILE A 121 17.16 0.35 9.01
N ALA A 122 16.79 0.88 10.19
CA ALA A 122 16.86 2.31 10.48
C ALA A 122 18.29 2.87 10.48
N GLU A 123 19.31 2.04 10.68
CA GLU A 123 20.71 2.41 10.46
C GLU A 123 21.10 2.34 8.98
N VAL A 124 20.77 1.23 8.31
CA VAL A 124 21.05 0.95 6.89
C VAL A 124 20.50 2.03 5.98
N THR A 125 19.24 2.46 6.16
CA THR A 125 18.67 3.53 5.32
C THR A 125 19.00 4.92 5.86
N GLY A 126 19.26 5.02 7.17
CA GLY A 126 19.75 6.23 7.84
C GLY A 126 18.69 6.99 8.65
N ALA A 127 17.53 6.38 8.95
CA ALA A 127 16.52 6.95 9.84
C ALA A 127 17.11 7.32 11.22
N HIS A 128 18.08 6.57 11.74
CA HIS A 128 18.87 6.95 12.92
C HIS A 128 19.50 8.35 12.81
N ALA A 129 19.90 8.80 11.62
CA ALA A 129 20.43 10.14 11.41
C ALA A 129 19.33 11.21 11.35
N ALA A 130 18.10 10.85 10.97
CA ALA A 130 16.93 11.71 11.10
C ALA A 130 16.50 11.86 12.58
N TYR A 131 16.53 10.77 13.35
CA TYR A 131 16.26 10.78 14.80
C TYR A 131 17.25 11.70 15.53
N ARG A 132 18.55 11.59 15.23
CA ARG A 132 19.59 12.51 15.75
C ARG A 132 19.36 13.97 15.38
N ALA A 133 18.65 14.25 14.28
CA ALA A 133 18.26 15.58 13.84
C ALA A 133 16.89 16.05 14.38
N GLY A 134 16.19 15.22 15.17
CA GLY A 134 14.91 15.56 15.81
C GLY A 134 13.65 15.16 15.02
N TYR A 135 13.80 14.45 13.91
CA TYR A 135 12.68 13.97 13.07
C TYR A 135 12.38 12.49 13.39
N THR A 136 11.12 12.18 13.61
CA THR A 136 10.58 10.88 14.10
C THR A 136 9.24 10.52 13.44
N GLY A 137 8.76 11.31 12.48
CA GLY A 137 7.43 11.21 11.86
C GLY A 137 6.37 12.08 12.54
N ARG A 138 6.71 12.72 13.67
CA ARG A 138 5.75 13.40 14.55
C ARG A 138 4.92 14.46 13.82
N GLY A 139 3.60 14.28 13.86
CA GLY A 139 2.63 15.19 13.25
C GLY A 139 2.39 14.96 11.77
N ILE A 140 2.94 13.90 11.17
CA ILE A 140 2.59 13.42 9.83
C ILE A 140 1.73 12.17 9.97
N GLY A 141 0.62 12.14 9.22
CA GLY A 141 -0.23 10.96 9.07
C GLY A 141 0.23 10.07 7.91
N VAL A 142 0.27 8.77 8.17
CA VAL A 142 0.48 7.71 7.17
C VAL A 142 -0.76 6.81 7.19
N ALA A 143 -1.54 6.83 6.12
CA ALA A 143 -2.60 5.86 5.91
C ALA A 143 -2.02 4.54 5.42
N LEU A 144 -2.40 3.44 6.04
CA LEU A 144 -2.09 2.08 5.62
C LEU A 144 -3.38 1.45 5.10
N ILE A 145 -3.42 1.15 3.80
CA ILE A 145 -4.58 0.53 3.15
C ILE A 145 -4.29 -0.97 3.00
N ASP A 146 -4.76 -1.79 3.94
CA ASP A 146 -4.31 -3.19 4.11
C ASP A 146 -5.35 -4.08 4.85
N THR A 147 -4.94 -5.18 5.49
CA THR A 147 -5.81 -6.14 6.22
C THR A 147 -6.29 -5.67 7.60
N GLY A 148 -5.92 -4.45 8.01
CA GLY A 148 -6.20 -3.85 9.32
C GLY A 148 -4.96 -3.73 10.21
N VAL A 149 -5.11 -3.19 11.41
CA VAL A 149 -4.05 -3.11 12.44
C VAL A 149 -4.54 -3.58 13.82
N SER A 150 -4.10 -4.76 14.25
CA SER A 150 -4.42 -5.29 15.58
C SER A 150 -3.62 -4.59 16.70
N PRO A 151 -4.21 -4.32 17.88
CA PRO A 151 -3.60 -3.55 18.98
C PRO A 151 -2.57 -4.36 19.82
N VAL A 152 -1.54 -4.87 19.15
CA VAL A 152 -0.49 -5.71 19.74
C VAL A 152 0.64 -4.89 20.41
N PRO A 153 1.50 -5.48 21.27
CA PRO A 153 2.65 -4.79 21.86
C PRO A 153 3.61 -4.23 20.80
N GLY A 154 3.71 -2.90 20.72
CA GLY A 154 4.40 -2.17 19.66
C GLY A 154 3.46 -1.30 18.80
N LEU A 155 2.14 -1.50 18.90
CA LEU A 155 1.12 -0.71 18.18
C LEU A 155 0.01 -0.17 19.11
N SER A 156 -0.08 -0.64 20.34
CA SER A 156 -1.01 -0.16 21.36
C SER A 156 -0.63 1.18 22.02
N SER A 157 0.50 1.80 21.65
CA SER A 157 1.10 2.94 22.35
C SER A 157 0.57 4.33 21.92
N GLY A 158 -0.57 4.36 21.21
CA GLY A 158 -1.41 5.55 21.08
C GLY A 158 -1.20 6.44 19.84
N ASN A 159 -0.45 5.99 18.84
CA ASN A 159 -0.32 6.65 17.54
C ASN A 159 -1.01 5.91 16.38
N VAL A 160 -1.67 4.78 16.64
CA VAL A 160 -2.61 4.15 15.69
C VAL A 160 -4.01 4.76 15.91
N VAL A 161 -4.65 5.13 14.81
CA VAL A 161 -6.01 5.68 14.72
C VAL A 161 -6.77 4.86 13.68
N ASP A 162 -7.90 4.29 14.06
CA ASP A 162 -8.69 3.49 13.13
C ASP A 162 -9.41 4.43 12.14
N GLY A 163 -9.25 4.14 10.86
CA GLY A 163 -10.05 4.64 9.75
C GLY A 163 -11.22 3.68 9.46
N PRO A 164 -11.79 3.72 8.25
CA PRO A 164 -12.93 2.90 7.91
C PRO A 164 -12.52 1.43 7.82
N ASP A 165 -13.41 0.54 8.27
CA ASP A 165 -13.33 -0.89 7.92
C ASP A 165 -14.24 -1.15 6.73
N LEU A 166 -13.59 -1.30 5.57
CA LEU A 166 -14.18 -1.55 4.27
C LEU A 166 -14.02 -3.02 3.86
N SER A 167 -13.65 -3.93 4.79
CA SER A 167 -13.47 -5.35 4.48
C SER A 167 -14.72 -6.21 4.74
N PHE A 168 -14.70 -7.44 4.25
CA PHE A 168 -15.77 -8.42 4.48
C PHE A 168 -15.90 -8.86 5.94
N ASP A 169 -14.89 -8.60 6.78
CA ASP A 169 -14.96 -8.82 8.23
C ASP A 169 -15.84 -7.78 8.94
N SER A 170 -16.10 -6.62 8.32
CA SER A 170 -16.57 -5.43 9.03
C SER A 170 -17.91 -5.60 9.76
N GLN A 171 -18.79 -6.53 9.39
CA GLN A 171 -20.02 -6.80 10.16
C GLN A 171 -19.83 -7.73 11.36
N SER A 172 -18.71 -8.44 11.50
CA SER A 172 -18.42 -9.28 12.66
C SER A 172 -17.88 -8.42 13.81
N PRO A 173 -18.57 -8.32 14.95
CA PRO A 173 -18.06 -7.60 16.12
C PRO A 173 -16.72 -8.15 16.66
N GLU A 174 -16.36 -9.38 16.29
CA GLU A 174 -15.13 -10.06 16.68
C GLU A 174 -13.94 -9.81 15.74
N LEU A 175 -14.19 -9.27 14.53
CA LEU A 175 -13.17 -9.08 13.48
C LEU A 175 -13.12 -7.63 12.95
N ALA A 176 -14.18 -6.85 13.12
CA ALA A 176 -14.22 -5.44 12.71
C ALA A 176 -13.13 -4.61 13.39
N HIS A 177 -12.42 -3.78 12.61
CA HIS A 177 -11.25 -3.02 13.05
C HIS A 177 -10.09 -3.86 13.63
N LEU A 178 -10.05 -5.16 13.31
CA LEU A 178 -8.97 -6.06 13.71
C LEU A 178 -8.31 -6.70 12.49
N ASP A 179 -6.99 -6.85 12.58
CA ASP A 179 -6.22 -7.60 11.60
C ASP A 179 -6.17 -9.06 12.01
N ALA A 180 -7.11 -9.85 11.53
CA ALA A 180 -7.11 -11.30 11.70
C ALA A 180 -6.17 -12.00 10.71
N PHE A 181 -5.73 -11.34 9.65
CA PHE A 181 -4.79 -11.92 8.67
C PHE A 181 -3.34 -11.81 9.15
N GLY A 182 -2.89 -10.61 9.54
CA GLY A 182 -1.59 -10.31 10.15
C GLY A 182 -0.63 -9.47 9.30
N HIS A 183 -0.98 -9.14 8.04
CA HIS A 183 -0.10 -8.38 7.13
C HIS A 183 -0.10 -6.89 7.47
N GLY A 184 -1.27 -6.26 7.60
CA GLY A 184 -1.38 -4.85 7.95
C GLY A 184 -0.74 -4.53 9.30
N THR A 185 -0.91 -5.35 10.33
CA THR A 185 -0.22 -5.21 11.64
C THR A 185 1.29 -5.28 11.49
N HIS A 186 1.80 -6.17 10.63
CA HIS A 186 3.22 -6.27 10.38
C HIS A 186 3.75 -4.99 9.70
N LEU A 187 3.10 -4.49 8.65
CA LEU A 187 3.49 -3.25 7.96
C LEU A 187 3.35 -2.01 8.83
N ALA A 188 2.26 -1.88 9.58
CA ALA A 188 2.02 -0.85 10.60
C ALA A 188 3.20 -0.71 11.56
N SER A 189 3.73 -1.85 12.00
CA SER A 189 4.86 -1.91 12.93
C SER A 189 6.18 -1.43 12.30
N ILE A 190 6.39 -1.68 11.00
CA ILE A 190 7.53 -1.18 10.22
C ILE A 190 7.40 0.35 10.06
N ILE A 191 6.23 0.85 9.69
CA ILE A 191 5.98 2.29 9.46
C ILE A 191 6.14 3.08 10.76
N ALA A 192 5.32 2.79 11.76
CA ALA A 192 5.14 3.66 12.94
C ALA A 192 5.03 2.89 14.27
N GLY A 193 5.46 1.62 14.32
CA GLY A 193 5.48 0.86 15.55
C GLY A 193 6.38 1.49 16.62
N ARG A 194 5.97 1.42 17.89
CA ARG A 194 6.82 1.71 19.04
C ARG A 194 6.24 1.11 20.33
N ASP A 195 7.10 0.55 21.18
CA ASP A 195 6.67 -0.01 22.48
C ASP A 195 6.13 1.05 23.44
N THR A 196 6.68 2.26 23.38
CA THR A 196 6.24 3.40 24.17
C THR A 196 6.58 4.69 23.44
N ALA A 197 5.88 5.78 23.75
CA ALA A 197 6.22 7.11 23.25
C ALA A 197 7.61 7.53 23.76
N GLY A 198 8.42 8.15 22.90
CA GLY A 198 9.82 8.47 23.19
C GLY A 198 10.21 9.89 22.83
N THR A 199 11.49 10.17 23.06
CA THR A 199 12.23 11.28 22.44
C THR A 199 13.07 10.74 21.27
N PRO A 200 13.53 11.58 20.33
CA PRO A 200 14.33 11.13 19.19
C PRO A 200 15.62 10.38 19.61
N ALA A 201 16.27 10.79 20.71
CA ALA A 201 17.43 10.08 21.25
C ALA A 201 17.07 8.67 21.77
N SER A 202 15.86 8.49 22.29
CA SER A 202 15.40 7.21 22.85
C SER A 202 14.95 6.19 21.80
N TYR A 203 14.81 6.60 20.54
CA TYR A 203 14.59 5.72 19.39
C TYR A 203 15.88 5.17 18.79
N LEU A 204 17.04 5.54 19.37
CA LEU A 204 18.36 4.96 19.09
C LEU A 204 18.75 3.88 20.12
N ASP A 205 17.82 3.44 20.96
CA ASP A 205 18.03 2.36 21.93
C ASP A 205 17.71 1.00 21.27
N PRO A 206 18.71 0.11 21.07
CA PRO A 206 18.48 -1.20 20.46
C PRO A 206 17.65 -2.15 21.34
N ASN A 207 17.38 -1.80 22.60
CA ASN A 207 16.48 -2.58 23.46
C ASN A 207 14.99 -2.27 23.21
N ARG A 208 14.68 -1.31 22.32
CA ARG A 208 13.32 -0.87 22.00
C ARG A 208 12.92 -1.23 20.58
N PHE A 209 11.71 -1.77 20.46
CA PHE A 209 11.08 -1.92 19.16
C PHE A 209 10.55 -0.56 18.72
N ASN A 210 11.05 -0.07 17.58
CA ASN A 210 10.61 1.15 16.91
C ASN A 210 10.60 0.89 15.40
N GLY A 211 9.55 1.32 14.71
CA GLY A 211 9.50 1.46 13.26
C GLY A 211 10.32 2.65 12.78
N ILE A 212 10.18 2.96 11.49
CA ILE A 212 10.97 3.99 10.78
C ILE A 212 10.48 5.42 11.09
N ALA A 213 9.19 5.59 11.39
CA ALA A 213 8.57 6.86 11.78
C ALA A 213 7.74 6.68 13.07
N PRO A 214 8.38 6.39 14.22
CA PRO A 214 7.69 5.94 15.43
C PRO A 214 6.71 6.96 16.03
N ASP A 215 6.82 8.26 15.71
CA ASP A 215 5.87 9.28 16.16
C ASP A 215 4.84 9.68 15.08
N ALA A 216 4.85 9.05 13.90
CA ALA A 216 3.81 9.28 12.89
C ALA A 216 2.44 8.78 13.38
N THR A 217 1.38 9.49 13.00
CA THR A 217 0.02 9.00 13.17
C THR A 217 -0.22 7.94 12.10
N LEU A 218 -0.37 6.68 12.49
CA LEU A 218 -0.79 5.63 11.58
C LEU A 218 -2.31 5.63 11.51
N VAL A 219 -2.88 5.76 10.30
CA VAL A 219 -4.32 5.65 10.05
C VAL A 219 -4.58 4.29 9.42
N ASP A 220 -5.29 3.41 10.12
CA ASP A 220 -5.62 2.07 9.62
C ASP A 220 -6.84 2.12 8.70
N VAL A 221 -6.68 1.78 7.42
CA VAL A 221 -7.75 1.73 6.42
C VAL A 221 -7.90 0.27 6.01
N LYS A 222 -8.69 -0.47 6.80
CA LYS A 222 -8.88 -1.91 6.61
C LYS A 222 -9.73 -2.16 5.37
N VAL A 223 -9.17 -2.87 4.40
CA VAL A 223 -9.83 -3.32 3.16
C VAL A 223 -9.76 -4.84 3.00
N GLY A 224 -8.78 -5.49 3.62
CA GLY A 224 -8.62 -6.94 3.60
C GLY A 224 -9.37 -7.66 4.73
N ALA A 225 -10.01 -8.77 4.38
CA ALA A 225 -10.66 -9.68 5.33
C ALA A 225 -9.67 -10.61 6.06
N SER A 226 -10.18 -11.42 6.97
CA SER A 226 -9.43 -12.30 7.86
C SER A 226 -8.66 -13.42 7.16
N ASP A 227 -9.11 -13.83 5.97
CA ASP A 227 -8.45 -14.75 5.04
C ASP A 227 -7.54 -14.02 4.02
N GLY A 228 -7.53 -12.69 4.04
CA GLY A 228 -6.86 -11.85 3.06
C GLY A 228 -7.70 -11.53 1.81
N ALA A 229 -9.01 -11.76 1.80
CA ALA A 229 -9.84 -11.35 0.66
C ALA A 229 -9.91 -9.82 0.53
N VAL A 230 -9.65 -9.30 -0.67
CA VAL A 230 -9.76 -7.86 -0.99
C VAL A 230 -10.05 -7.66 -2.49
N ASP A 231 -11.01 -6.79 -2.79
CA ASP A 231 -11.34 -6.34 -4.14
C ASP A 231 -10.76 -4.94 -4.43
N VAL A 232 -10.46 -4.71 -5.71
CA VAL A 232 -10.03 -3.41 -6.23
C VAL A 232 -10.96 -2.26 -5.81
N SER A 233 -12.28 -2.47 -5.80
CA SER A 233 -13.22 -1.40 -5.44
C SER A 233 -13.17 -1.02 -3.96
N GLN A 234 -12.82 -1.93 -3.04
CA GLN A 234 -12.58 -1.61 -1.63
C GLN A 234 -11.34 -0.73 -1.46
N VAL A 235 -10.26 -1.05 -2.17
CA VAL A 235 -9.03 -0.26 -2.19
C VAL A 235 -9.27 1.13 -2.78
N ILE A 236 -10.01 1.25 -3.89
CA ILE A 236 -10.39 2.54 -4.47
C ILE A 236 -11.22 3.37 -3.48
N ALA A 237 -12.21 2.76 -2.82
CA ALA A 237 -13.03 3.42 -1.80
C ALA A 237 -12.15 3.93 -0.64
N GLY A 238 -11.22 3.12 -0.15
CA GLY A 238 -10.24 3.48 0.88
C GLY A 238 -9.34 4.64 0.48
N ILE A 239 -8.79 4.64 -0.74
CA ILE A 239 -8.01 5.77 -1.27
C ILE A 239 -8.88 7.03 -1.34
N ASN A 240 -10.12 6.93 -1.83
CA ASN A 240 -11.05 8.06 -1.90
C ASN A 240 -11.37 8.62 -0.51
N TRP A 241 -11.53 7.76 0.50
CA TRP A 241 -11.77 8.16 1.89
C TRP A 241 -10.56 8.89 2.48
N VAL A 242 -9.35 8.38 2.24
CA VAL A 242 -8.11 9.04 2.66
C VAL A 242 -7.99 10.44 2.05
N VAL A 243 -8.37 10.65 0.79
CA VAL A 243 -8.34 11.99 0.17
C VAL A 243 -9.27 12.98 0.86
N GLU A 244 -10.49 12.55 1.19
CA GLU A 244 -11.48 13.38 1.89
C GLU A 244 -11.02 13.73 3.31
N HIS A 245 -10.62 12.72 4.08
CA HIS A 245 -10.32 12.86 5.51
C HIS A 245 -8.85 13.21 5.82
N ALA A 246 -7.97 13.36 4.82
CA ALA A 246 -6.55 13.66 5.01
C ALA A 246 -6.27 14.87 5.90
N ARG A 247 -7.19 15.85 5.94
CA ARG A 247 -7.04 17.11 6.69
C ARG A 247 -7.86 17.16 7.97
N ASP A 248 -8.50 16.07 8.36
CA ASP A 248 -9.29 16.00 9.58
C ASP A 248 -8.43 16.23 10.83
N PRO A 249 -9.00 16.81 11.91
CA PRO A 249 -8.26 17.13 13.12
C PRO A 249 -7.54 15.91 13.72
N GLY A 250 -6.21 15.94 13.69
CA GLY A 250 -5.35 14.88 14.24
C GLY A 250 -4.86 13.85 13.22
N MET A 251 -5.40 13.81 12.00
CA MET A 251 -4.94 12.89 10.96
C MET A 251 -3.71 13.44 10.22
N ASN A 252 -3.83 14.58 9.55
CA ASN A 252 -2.80 15.17 8.66
C ASN A 252 -2.14 14.11 7.74
N ILE A 253 -2.95 13.34 7.02
CA ILE A 253 -2.47 12.27 6.16
C ILE A 253 -1.71 12.88 4.99
N ARG A 254 -0.42 12.57 4.90
CA ARG A 254 0.47 13.01 3.83
C ARG A 254 1.10 11.85 3.06
N VAL A 255 0.89 10.63 3.53
CA VAL A 255 1.42 9.40 2.91
C VAL A 255 0.31 8.35 2.88
N ILE A 256 0.18 7.65 1.76
CA ILE A 256 -0.51 6.36 1.66
C ILE A 256 0.57 5.29 1.46
N ASN A 257 0.60 4.30 2.34
CA ASN A 257 1.18 3.00 2.03
C ASN A 257 0.10 2.14 1.37
N LEU A 258 0.37 1.69 0.15
CA LEU A 258 -0.46 0.72 -0.57
C LEU A 258 0.43 -0.46 -0.94
N SER A 259 0.52 -1.44 -0.06
CA SER A 259 1.35 -2.63 -0.28
C SER A 259 0.66 -3.69 -1.16
N TYR A 260 -0.34 -3.28 -1.93
CA TYR A 260 -1.25 -4.09 -2.74
C TYR A 260 -1.02 -3.87 -4.24
N GLY A 261 -1.35 -4.87 -5.05
CA GLY A 261 -1.57 -4.67 -6.47
C GLY A 261 -2.21 -5.86 -7.18
N THR A 262 -2.56 -5.65 -8.46
CA THR A 262 -3.10 -6.68 -9.36
C THR A 262 -2.17 -6.91 -10.56
N ASP A 263 -2.36 -8.00 -11.28
CA ASP A 263 -1.69 -8.30 -12.55
C ASP A 263 -2.36 -7.61 -13.76
N SER A 264 -3.18 -6.57 -13.51
CA SER A 264 -3.88 -5.83 -14.56
C SER A 264 -2.94 -5.27 -15.62
N VAL A 265 -3.21 -5.63 -16.87
CA VAL A 265 -2.53 -5.10 -18.07
C VAL A 265 -3.22 -3.86 -18.64
N GLN A 266 -4.23 -3.30 -17.94
CA GLN A 266 -4.96 -2.11 -18.39
C GLN A 266 -4.01 -0.91 -18.53
N ASP A 267 -4.31 -0.01 -19.46
CA ASP A 267 -3.55 1.24 -19.62
C ASP A 267 -3.76 2.14 -18.40
N THR A 268 -2.65 2.60 -17.80
CA THR A 268 -2.64 3.41 -16.59
C THR A 268 -3.44 4.71 -16.76
N GLN A 269 -3.55 5.24 -17.99
CA GLN A 269 -4.31 6.44 -18.31
C GLN A 269 -5.84 6.26 -18.26
N VAL A 270 -6.36 5.03 -18.21
CA VAL A 270 -7.80 4.77 -18.08
C VAL A 270 -8.15 4.00 -16.82
N ASP A 271 -7.22 3.21 -16.29
CA ASP A 271 -7.42 2.35 -15.13
C ASP A 271 -7.96 3.09 -13.88
N PRO A 272 -9.12 2.66 -13.33
CA PRO A 272 -9.69 3.22 -12.10
C PRO A 272 -8.79 3.21 -10.86
N MET A 273 -8.07 2.11 -10.57
CA MET A 273 -7.16 2.05 -9.42
C MET A 273 -6.05 3.11 -9.52
N THR A 274 -5.48 3.25 -10.73
CA THR A 274 -4.49 4.26 -11.08
C THR A 274 -5.04 5.68 -10.87
N TYR A 275 -6.23 5.96 -11.41
CA TYR A 275 -6.84 7.28 -11.24
C TYR A 275 -7.13 7.63 -9.77
N ALA A 276 -7.40 6.64 -8.92
CA ALA A 276 -7.56 6.86 -7.48
C ALA A 276 -6.25 7.31 -6.82
N VAL A 277 -5.12 6.64 -7.10
CA VAL A 277 -3.81 7.05 -6.55
C VAL A 277 -3.32 8.39 -7.13
N GLU A 278 -3.60 8.67 -8.41
CA GLU A 278 -3.37 10.00 -8.98
C GLU A 278 -4.19 11.09 -8.27
N ASN A 279 -5.45 10.81 -7.90
CA ASN A 279 -6.28 11.76 -7.18
C ASN A 279 -5.72 12.08 -5.78
N ALA A 280 -5.17 11.08 -5.09
CA ALA A 280 -4.43 11.31 -3.84
C ALA A 280 -3.17 12.16 -4.06
N TRP A 281 -2.42 11.89 -5.13
CA TRP A 281 -1.24 12.67 -5.52
C TRP A 281 -1.57 14.15 -5.75
N ARG A 282 -2.64 14.44 -6.51
CA ARG A 282 -3.14 15.81 -6.76
C ARG A 282 -3.54 16.54 -5.49
N ASN A 283 -4.03 15.83 -4.47
CA ASN A 283 -4.44 16.40 -3.19
C ASN A 283 -3.28 16.58 -2.17
N GLY A 284 -2.04 16.29 -2.58
CA GLY A 284 -0.83 16.56 -1.78
C GLY A 284 -0.38 15.40 -0.90
N ILE A 285 -0.89 14.18 -1.18
CA ILE A 285 -0.60 12.94 -0.48
C ILE A 285 0.39 12.12 -1.33
N VAL A 286 1.50 11.70 -0.74
CA VAL A 286 2.48 10.83 -1.39
C VAL A 286 1.96 9.40 -1.37
N VAL A 287 1.85 8.75 -2.52
CA VAL A 287 1.48 7.33 -2.59
C VAL A 287 2.73 6.49 -2.79
N VAL A 288 2.96 5.53 -1.89
CA VAL A 288 4.07 4.58 -1.90
C VAL A 288 3.48 3.18 -2.13
N VAL A 289 3.91 2.50 -3.20
CA VAL A 289 3.29 1.26 -3.69
C VAL A 289 4.33 0.15 -3.81
N ALA A 290 3.98 -1.06 -3.37
CA ALA A 290 4.79 -2.25 -3.56
C ALA A 290 4.91 -2.64 -5.04
N GLY A 291 6.11 -3.00 -5.51
CA GLY A 291 6.38 -3.28 -6.93
C GLY A 291 5.82 -4.62 -7.47
N GLY A 292 5.50 -5.56 -6.58
CA GLY A 292 5.13 -6.95 -6.91
C GLY A 292 6.22 -7.97 -6.53
N ASN A 293 5.85 -9.23 -6.31
CA ASN A 293 6.73 -10.31 -5.86
C ASN A 293 6.86 -11.48 -6.88
N GLU A 294 6.42 -11.24 -8.12
CA GLU A 294 6.34 -12.21 -9.20
C GLU A 294 7.70 -12.40 -9.92
N GLY A 295 8.67 -11.52 -9.67
CA GLY A 295 10.05 -11.62 -10.13
C GLY A 295 10.20 -11.64 -11.66
N GLU A 296 10.82 -12.68 -12.20
CA GLU A 296 10.97 -12.90 -13.66
C GLU A 296 9.75 -13.58 -14.31
N SER A 297 8.70 -13.94 -13.56
CA SER A 297 7.49 -14.54 -14.15
C SER A 297 6.62 -13.51 -14.87
N THR A 298 6.71 -12.25 -14.43
CA THR A 298 6.23 -11.06 -15.17
C THR A 298 7.40 -10.17 -15.59
N ARG A 299 7.13 -9.16 -16.41
CA ARG A 299 8.03 -8.04 -16.70
C ARG A 299 7.37 -6.67 -16.52
N THR A 300 6.17 -6.63 -15.99
CA THR A 300 5.47 -5.41 -15.63
C THR A 300 5.34 -5.35 -14.11
N LEU A 301 5.47 -4.17 -13.50
CA LEU A 301 5.11 -4.02 -12.09
C LEU A 301 3.62 -4.36 -11.89
N ALA A 302 3.22 -4.66 -10.66
CA ALA A 302 1.81 -4.76 -10.32
C ALA A 302 1.09 -3.41 -10.53
N GLN A 303 -0.22 -3.42 -10.77
CA GLN A 303 -1.05 -2.22 -10.79
C GLN A 303 -1.45 -1.88 -9.34
N PRO A 304 -1.25 -0.64 -8.81
CA PRO A 304 -0.93 0.60 -9.53
C PRO A 304 0.55 1.02 -9.49
N ALA A 305 1.52 0.18 -9.10
CA ALA A 305 2.95 0.55 -9.14
C ALA A 305 3.45 0.90 -10.56
N ARG A 306 2.74 0.47 -11.61
CA ARG A 306 2.97 0.91 -13.00
C ARG A 306 2.72 2.41 -13.23
N ASP A 307 2.00 3.09 -12.36
CA ASP A 307 1.74 4.53 -12.43
C ASP A 307 3.07 5.34 -12.33
N PRO A 308 3.34 6.33 -13.21
CA PRO A 308 4.54 7.17 -13.13
C PRO A 308 4.50 8.24 -12.03
N PHE A 309 3.35 8.55 -11.43
CA PHE A 309 3.19 9.47 -10.31
C PHE A 309 3.65 8.85 -8.99
N VAL A 310 3.19 7.63 -8.68
CA VAL A 310 3.50 6.98 -7.40
C VAL A 310 4.99 6.70 -7.19
N ILE A 311 5.39 6.44 -5.95
CA ILE A 311 6.70 5.88 -5.60
C ILE A 311 6.57 4.35 -5.59
N ALA A 312 6.99 3.70 -6.68
CA ALA A 312 7.04 2.25 -6.79
C ALA A 312 8.30 1.69 -6.12
N VAL A 313 8.14 0.73 -5.20
CA VAL A 313 9.22 0.24 -4.34
C VAL A 313 9.49 -1.24 -4.57
N GLY A 314 10.72 -1.58 -4.98
CA GLY A 314 11.22 -2.95 -4.97
C GLY A 314 11.90 -3.31 -3.64
N ALA A 315 12.20 -4.59 -3.44
CA ALA A 315 12.89 -5.05 -2.23
C ALA A 315 14.41 -5.08 -2.41
N SER A 316 15.13 -4.94 -1.30
CA SER A 316 16.54 -5.33 -1.19
C SER A 316 16.76 -6.32 -0.04
N ASP A 317 17.80 -7.14 -0.20
CA ASP A 317 18.44 -7.87 0.88
C ASP A 317 19.63 -7.05 1.38
N THR A 318 19.69 -6.74 2.68
CA THR A 318 20.81 -6.02 3.31
C THR A 318 21.96 -6.94 3.77
N ALA A 319 21.84 -8.25 3.49
CA ALA A 319 22.69 -9.31 4.03
C ALA A 319 22.78 -9.36 5.57
N GLY A 320 22.00 -8.55 6.29
CA GLY A 320 22.12 -8.34 7.74
C GLY A 320 23.25 -7.39 8.15
N THR A 321 23.83 -6.62 7.22
CA THR A 321 24.92 -5.67 7.50
C THR A 321 24.47 -4.22 7.36
N VAL A 322 25.20 -3.30 7.99
CA VAL A 322 24.99 -1.84 7.83
C VAL A 322 25.67 -1.31 6.55
N THR A 323 26.59 -2.08 5.96
CA THR A 323 27.32 -1.71 4.76
C THR A 323 26.55 -2.12 3.51
N ARG A 324 26.20 -1.17 2.65
CA ARG A 324 25.38 -1.41 1.45
C ARG A 324 26.15 -2.02 0.26
N THR A 325 27.30 -2.65 0.51
CA THR A 325 28.24 -3.11 -0.54
C THR A 325 27.96 -4.52 -1.02
N ASP A 326 27.35 -5.32 -0.16
CA ASP A 326 26.88 -6.70 -0.33
C ASP A 326 25.35 -6.77 -0.51
N ASP A 327 24.65 -5.64 -0.42
CA ASP A 327 23.22 -5.51 -0.69
C ASP A 327 22.84 -5.98 -2.10
N THR A 328 21.78 -6.78 -2.20
CA THR A 328 21.26 -7.30 -3.48
C THR A 328 19.76 -7.05 -3.61
N VAL A 329 19.20 -7.28 -4.80
CA VAL A 329 17.75 -7.34 -5.03
C VAL A 329 17.34 -8.81 -5.14
N PRO A 330 16.38 -9.30 -4.32
CA PRO A 330 15.98 -10.70 -4.35
C PRO A 330 15.25 -11.04 -5.65
N ALA A 331 15.42 -12.26 -6.15
CA ALA A 331 14.92 -12.67 -7.46
C ALA A 331 13.38 -12.71 -7.60
N TRP A 332 12.65 -12.56 -6.48
CA TRP A 332 11.20 -12.40 -6.46
C TRP A 332 10.75 -10.94 -6.57
N SER A 333 11.61 -9.94 -6.30
CA SER A 333 11.21 -8.53 -6.43
C SER A 333 10.94 -8.22 -7.91
N THR A 334 9.71 -7.85 -8.24
CA THR A 334 9.34 -7.54 -9.62
C THR A 334 10.06 -6.28 -10.09
N ARG A 335 10.74 -6.39 -11.23
CA ARG A 335 11.66 -5.36 -11.74
C ARG A 335 11.01 -4.35 -12.70
N GLY A 336 9.87 -4.73 -13.30
CA GLY A 336 9.28 -4.00 -14.41
C GLY A 336 10.09 -4.09 -15.72
N ASP A 337 9.92 -3.08 -16.58
CA ASP A 337 10.49 -3.03 -17.93
C ASP A 337 11.15 -1.67 -18.24
N SER A 338 11.57 -1.48 -19.50
CA SER A 338 12.20 -0.25 -19.99
C SER A 338 11.28 0.98 -20.03
N THR A 339 9.97 0.80 -19.89
CA THR A 339 8.98 1.88 -19.81
C THR A 339 8.70 2.27 -18.36
N ARG A 340 8.59 1.28 -17.46
CA ARG A 340 8.40 1.47 -16.03
C ARG A 340 9.07 0.35 -15.22
N ALA A 341 10.14 0.73 -14.53
CA ALA A 341 10.76 -0.03 -13.45
C ALA A 341 10.40 0.60 -12.09
N VAL A 342 10.80 -0.04 -10.99
CA VAL A 342 10.68 0.55 -9.64
C VAL A 342 11.47 1.85 -9.53
N ASP A 343 11.04 2.78 -8.67
CA ASP A 343 11.70 4.08 -8.47
C ASP A 343 12.93 3.96 -7.57
N VAL A 344 12.83 3.13 -6.54
CA VAL A 344 13.83 2.84 -5.51
C VAL A 344 13.65 1.41 -5.00
N VAL A 345 14.63 0.92 -4.25
CA VAL A 345 14.48 -0.28 -3.41
C VAL A 345 14.67 0.04 -1.93
N ALA A 346 14.06 -0.76 -1.07
CA ALA A 346 14.22 -0.67 0.39
C ALA A 346 14.32 -2.08 1.01
N PRO A 347 14.86 -2.22 2.24
CA PRO A 347 14.99 -3.51 2.90
C PRO A 347 13.64 -4.24 2.99
N GLY A 348 13.57 -5.39 2.34
CA GLY A 348 12.34 -6.19 2.20
C GLY A 348 12.55 -7.69 2.37
N VAL A 349 13.73 -8.12 2.82
CA VAL A 349 14.05 -9.53 3.08
C VAL A 349 14.16 -9.78 4.59
N SER A 350 13.38 -10.73 5.10
CA SER A 350 13.38 -11.18 6.50
C SER A 350 13.14 -10.04 7.52
N VAL A 351 12.36 -9.03 7.16
CA VAL A 351 12.06 -7.87 8.01
C VAL A 351 11.26 -8.32 9.24
N ILE A 352 11.74 -7.97 10.43
CA ILE A 352 11.13 -8.31 11.71
C ILE A 352 10.11 -7.24 12.07
N GLY A 353 8.84 -7.63 12.11
CA GLY A 353 7.70 -6.78 12.47
C GLY A 353 6.82 -7.44 13.52
N ALA A 354 5.87 -6.68 14.08
CA ALA A 354 4.88 -7.19 15.01
C ALA A 354 4.04 -8.32 14.37
N ARG A 355 3.68 -9.34 15.16
CA ARG A 355 2.80 -10.43 14.73
C ARG A 355 1.42 -10.29 15.38
N VAL A 356 0.40 -10.85 14.73
CA VAL A 356 -0.90 -11.13 15.37
C VAL A 356 -0.91 -12.58 15.84
N PRO A 357 -0.91 -12.86 17.16
CA PRO A 357 -0.96 -14.23 17.66
C PRO A 357 -2.26 -14.92 17.23
N ASN A 358 -2.14 -16.10 16.62
CA ASN A 358 -3.26 -16.86 16.03
C ASN A 358 -3.96 -16.18 14.84
N GLY A 359 -3.43 -15.09 14.28
CA GLY A 359 -3.87 -14.59 12.97
C GLY A 359 -3.53 -15.59 11.85
N TYR A 360 -4.16 -15.45 10.67
CA TYR A 360 -4.01 -16.38 9.55
C TYR A 360 -2.53 -16.63 9.20
N ALA A 361 -1.74 -15.57 9.02
CA ALA A 361 -0.32 -15.67 8.68
C ALA A 361 0.52 -16.30 9.81
N ASP A 362 0.21 -16.02 11.08
CA ASP A 362 0.90 -16.62 12.24
C ASP A 362 0.61 -18.12 12.38
N GLN A 363 -0.58 -18.57 11.98
CA GLN A 363 -0.95 -19.99 11.92
C GLN A 363 -0.37 -20.71 10.69
N ALA A 364 -0.42 -20.07 9.51
CA ALA A 364 0.09 -20.63 8.26
C ALA A 364 1.62 -20.73 8.24
N PHE A 365 2.32 -19.77 8.87
CA PHE A 365 3.78 -19.66 8.85
C PHE A 365 4.38 -19.67 10.27
N PRO A 366 4.24 -20.75 11.06
CA PRO A 366 4.74 -20.80 12.43
C PRO A 366 6.28 -20.68 12.52
N SER A 367 7.01 -20.96 11.45
CA SER A 367 8.45 -20.75 11.34
C SER A 367 8.87 -19.29 11.18
N SER A 368 7.94 -18.39 10.84
CA SER A 368 8.22 -16.94 10.75
C SER A 368 8.39 -16.29 12.13
N ARG A 369 7.88 -16.92 13.19
CA ARG A 369 7.79 -16.37 14.54
C ARG A 369 9.17 -16.05 15.12
N VAL A 370 9.34 -14.81 15.56
CA VAL A 370 10.52 -14.31 16.26
C VAL A 370 10.12 -13.95 17.70
N ALA A 371 10.66 -14.72 18.65
CA ALA A 371 10.28 -14.67 20.06
C ALA A 371 8.75 -14.77 20.27
N GLY A 372 8.21 -14.11 21.28
CA GLY A 372 6.77 -14.14 21.59
C GLY A 372 5.92 -13.10 20.86
N ARG A 373 6.55 -12.10 20.22
CA ARG A 373 5.90 -10.83 19.81
C ARG A 373 5.99 -10.49 18.32
N PHE A 374 6.94 -11.08 17.60
CA PHE A 374 7.30 -10.65 16.27
C PHE A 374 7.28 -11.81 15.28
N ALA A 375 7.30 -11.49 14.00
CA ALA A 375 7.55 -12.43 12.92
C ALA A 375 8.48 -11.78 11.90
N HIS A 376 9.27 -12.58 11.18
CA HIS A 376 9.97 -12.12 9.99
C HIS A 376 9.10 -12.36 8.75
N ALA A 377 9.00 -11.37 7.86
CA ALA A 377 8.35 -11.50 6.56
C ALA A 377 9.27 -10.99 5.45
N SER A 378 8.97 -11.35 4.21
CA SER A 378 9.73 -10.87 3.03
C SER A 378 8.76 -10.51 1.91
N GLY A 379 9.00 -9.37 1.26
CA GLY A 379 8.12 -8.86 0.21
C GLY A 379 8.44 -7.42 -0.16
N THR A 380 7.94 -6.98 -1.31
CA THR A 380 7.94 -5.56 -1.68
C THR A 380 7.02 -4.71 -0.80
N SER A 381 6.05 -5.34 -0.12
CA SER A 381 5.22 -4.74 0.94
C SER A 381 6.04 -4.17 2.09
N GLN A 382 6.97 -4.95 2.65
CA GLN A 382 7.84 -4.53 3.76
C GLN A 382 8.76 -3.39 3.32
N ALA A 383 9.27 -3.46 2.08
CA ALA A 383 10.07 -2.40 1.49
C ALA A 383 9.26 -1.10 1.33
N ALA A 384 8.03 -1.17 0.80
CA ALA A 384 7.13 -0.03 0.70
C ALA A 384 6.82 0.58 2.07
N ALA A 385 6.61 -0.24 3.10
CA ALA A 385 6.39 0.22 4.48
C ALA A 385 7.61 0.99 5.05
N VAL A 386 8.84 0.52 4.80
CA VAL A 386 10.07 1.28 5.15
C VAL A 386 10.07 2.66 4.47
N VAL A 387 9.83 2.71 3.16
CA VAL A 387 9.80 3.97 2.39
C VAL A 387 8.69 4.91 2.87
N SER A 388 7.51 4.39 3.24
CA SER A 388 6.43 5.20 3.79
C SER A 388 6.82 5.89 5.10
N GLY A 389 7.55 5.19 5.98
CA GLY A 389 8.12 5.79 7.19
C GLY A 389 9.17 6.86 6.87
N GLU A 390 10.09 6.60 5.93
CA GLU A 390 11.09 7.60 5.52
C GLU A 390 10.47 8.85 4.92
N VAL A 391 9.43 8.70 4.10
CA VAL A 391 8.68 9.83 3.55
C VAL A 391 8.04 10.65 4.67
N ALA A 392 7.52 10.02 5.74
CA ALA A 392 7.03 10.75 6.91
C ALA A 392 8.15 11.51 7.66
N LEU A 393 9.37 10.98 7.72
CA LEU A 393 10.54 11.70 8.24
C LEU A 393 10.89 12.92 7.37
N VAL A 394 10.92 12.79 6.04
CA VAL A 394 11.14 13.92 5.10
C VAL A 394 10.07 14.99 5.30
N LEU A 395 8.80 14.59 5.36
CA LEU A 395 7.67 15.52 5.45
C LEU A 395 7.56 16.22 6.79
N GLN A 396 8.01 15.61 7.89
CA GLN A 396 8.12 16.33 9.18
C GLN A 396 9.15 17.47 9.08
N GLN A 397 10.26 17.24 8.38
CA GLN A 397 11.29 18.26 8.15
C GLN A 397 10.86 19.32 7.12
N TYR A 398 10.15 18.90 6.07
CA TYR A 398 9.76 19.73 4.94
C TYR A 398 8.25 19.65 4.69
N PRO A 399 7.41 20.15 5.62
CA PRO A 399 5.95 19.98 5.55
C PRO A 399 5.29 20.63 4.34
N TRP A 400 5.98 21.59 3.71
CA TRP A 400 5.55 22.30 2.50
C TRP A 400 5.77 21.51 1.20
N MET A 401 6.49 20.37 1.22
CA MET A 401 6.79 19.63 -0.01
C MET A 401 5.54 19.08 -0.68
N THR A 402 5.49 19.21 -2.01
CA THR A 402 4.55 18.48 -2.86
C THR A 402 4.99 17.02 -3.05
N PRO A 403 4.09 16.11 -3.40
CA PRO A 403 4.46 14.73 -3.71
C PRO A 403 5.53 14.59 -4.80
N ASP A 404 5.50 15.45 -5.83
CA ASP A 404 6.55 15.50 -6.87
C ASP A 404 7.94 15.83 -6.29
N GLN A 405 8.01 16.75 -5.33
CA GLN A 405 9.26 17.11 -4.65
C GLN A 405 9.74 15.98 -3.74
N VAL A 406 8.83 15.30 -3.02
CA VAL A 406 9.17 14.12 -2.22
C VAL A 406 9.73 13.01 -3.12
N ARG A 407 9.05 12.66 -4.21
CA ARG A 407 9.51 11.63 -5.16
C ARG A 407 10.87 11.99 -5.76
N ALA A 408 11.07 13.25 -6.15
CA ALA A 408 12.36 13.73 -6.64
C ALA A 408 13.46 13.59 -5.58
N VAL A 409 13.17 13.93 -4.32
CA VAL A 409 14.12 13.81 -3.19
C VAL A 409 14.46 12.34 -2.90
N VAL A 410 13.46 11.46 -2.76
CA VAL A 410 13.65 10.02 -2.49
C VAL A 410 14.46 9.35 -3.61
N THR A 411 14.14 9.63 -4.88
CA THR A 411 14.87 9.04 -6.02
C THR A 411 16.29 9.59 -6.17
N GLN A 412 16.49 10.91 -6.12
CA GLN A 412 17.82 11.52 -6.32
C GLN A 412 18.78 11.31 -5.14
N SER A 413 18.25 11.06 -3.95
CA SER A 413 19.05 10.73 -2.77
C SER A 413 19.48 9.26 -2.71
N ALA A 414 18.83 8.36 -3.46
CA ALA A 414 19.06 6.92 -3.37
C ALA A 414 20.54 6.53 -3.60
N SER A 415 20.99 5.55 -2.82
CA SER A 415 22.31 4.95 -2.95
C SER A 415 22.27 3.78 -3.93
N GLY A 416 22.95 3.93 -5.07
CA GLY A 416 23.03 2.85 -6.06
C GLY A 416 23.65 1.57 -5.51
N LEU A 417 23.08 0.42 -5.87
CA LEU A 417 23.61 -0.91 -5.57
C LEU A 417 24.60 -1.34 -6.66
N THR A 418 25.79 -1.79 -6.26
CA THR A 418 26.86 -2.22 -7.18
C THR A 418 26.50 -3.57 -7.80
N GLY A 419 26.72 -3.73 -9.11
CA GLY A 419 26.44 -4.99 -9.82
C GLY A 419 24.95 -5.28 -10.07
N VAL A 420 24.02 -4.49 -9.55
CA VAL A 420 22.58 -4.64 -9.74
C VAL A 420 22.08 -3.72 -10.87
N SER A 421 21.26 -4.26 -11.78
CA SER A 421 20.73 -3.53 -12.93
C SER A 421 19.77 -2.40 -12.52
N ALA A 422 19.73 -1.32 -13.30
CA ALA A 422 18.84 -0.19 -13.04
C ALA A 422 17.34 -0.56 -13.07
N LEU A 423 16.96 -1.61 -13.82
CA LEU A 423 15.59 -2.14 -13.80
C LEU A 423 15.25 -2.77 -12.44
N LEU A 424 16.17 -3.51 -11.82
CA LEU A 424 15.93 -4.16 -10.53
C LEU A 424 15.93 -3.18 -9.35
N ARG A 425 16.80 -2.17 -9.38
CA ARG A 425 17.00 -1.26 -8.22
C ARG A 425 16.40 0.13 -8.36
N GLY A 426 15.87 0.48 -9.54
CA GLY A 426 15.54 1.86 -9.87
C GLY A 426 16.74 2.80 -9.66
N SER A 427 16.51 3.87 -8.90
CA SER A 427 17.55 4.83 -8.51
C SER A 427 18.59 4.22 -7.55
N GLY A 428 18.20 3.22 -6.75
CA GLY A 428 19.03 2.56 -5.73
C GLY A 428 18.28 2.30 -4.44
N LEU A 429 19.02 1.88 -3.41
CA LEU A 429 18.53 1.78 -2.03
C LEU A 429 18.17 3.18 -1.50
N VAL A 430 17.02 3.33 -0.84
CA VAL A 430 16.67 4.59 -0.17
C VAL A 430 17.72 5.02 0.87
N ASP A 431 17.91 6.33 0.99
CA ASP A 431 18.91 6.94 1.86
C ASP A 431 18.37 8.25 2.46
N ILE A 432 17.61 8.13 3.55
CA ILE A 432 17.00 9.27 4.25
C ILE A 432 18.05 10.25 4.82
N THR A 433 19.32 9.82 5.01
CA THR A 433 20.41 10.75 5.37
C THR A 433 20.71 11.73 4.25
N LYS A 434 20.79 11.26 3.01
CA LYS A 434 20.93 12.11 1.83
C LYS A 434 19.64 12.88 1.53
N ALA A 435 18.48 12.23 1.62
CA ALA A 435 17.17 12.84 1.32
C ALA A 435 16.89 14.07 2.20
N ARG A 436 17.25 13.99 3.50
CA ARG A 436 17.18 15.09 4.47
C ARG A 436 18.03 16.31 4.09
N LEU A 437 19.12 16.14 3.34
CA LEU A 437 20.08 17.21 3.05
C LEU A 437 19.94 17.79 1.64
N LEU A 438 19.46 16.99 0.68
CA LEU A 438 19.31 17.39 -0.73
C LEU A 438 18.50 18.70 -0.94
N PRO A 439 17.39 18.97 -0.21
CA PRO A 439 16.61 20.20 -0.39
C PRO A 439 17.38 21.47 -0.01
N THR A 440 18.18 21.40 1.06
CA THR A 440 19.00 22.54 1.52
C THR A 440 20.19 22.85 0.60
N LEU A 441 20.53 21.93 -0.32
CA LEU A 441 21.56 22.14 -1.33
C LEU A 441 21.02 22.81 -2.61
N GLY A 442 19.72 23.14 -2.66
CA GLY A 442 19.09 23.78 -3.82
C GLY A 442 19.00 22.89 -5.06
N ALA A 443 19.17 21.57 -4.89
CA ALA A 443 19.51 20.64 -5.97
C ALA A 443 18.37 19.68 -6.37
N ILE A 444 17.12 19.93 -5.96
CA ILE A 444 15.98 19.09 -6.35
C ILE A 444 15.61 19.37 -7.81
N VAL A 445 15.95 18.45 -8.71
CA VAL A 445 15.51 18.52 -10.12
C VAL A 445 14.19 17.77 -10.27
N THR A 446 13.05 18.45 -10.16
CA THR A 446 11.75 17.89 -10.57
C THR A 446 11.70 17.84 -12.10
N SER A 447 12.17 16.74 -12.71
CA SER A 447 12.50 16.69 -14.14
C SER A 447 11.29 16.67 -15.08
N VAL A 448 10.86 17.89 -15.45
CA VAL A 448 10.48 18.44 -16.79
C VAL A 448 9.67 17.63 -17.84
N LEU A 449 9.43 16.32 -17.73
CA LEU A 449 8.49 15.63 -18.62
C LEU A 449 7.08 15.65 -18.02
N PRO A 450 6.06 16.13 -18.74
CA PRO A 450 4.69 16.14 -18.24
C PRO A 450 4.18 14.70 -18.13
N ARG A 451 4.01 14.22 -16.88
CA ARG A 451 3.18 13.04 -16.64
C ARG A 451 1.75 13.39 -17.03
N VAL A 452 1.17 12.61 -17.92
CA VAL A 452 -0.21 12.79 -18.37
C VAL A 452 -1.11 12.14 -17.34
N TRP A 453 -1.96 12.94 -16.70
CA TRP A 453 -3.00 12.46 -15.81
C TRP A 453 -3.93 11.49 -16.54
N GLY A 454 -4.20 10.34 -15.91
CA GLY A 454 -5.24 9.42 -16.32
C GLY A 454 -6.63 10.03 -16.21
N ARG A 455 -7.62 9.29 -16.73
CA ARG A 455 -9.03 9.66 -16.78
C ARG A 455 -9.92 8.79 -15.89
N GLY A 456 -9.45 7.62 -15.46
CA GLY A 456 -10.24 6.69 -14.63
C GLY A 456 -11.49 6.12 -15.31
N THR A 457 -11.60 6.25 -16.64
CA THR A 457 -12.76 5.82 -17.44
C THR A 457 -12.68 4.38 -17.94
N GLY A 458 -11.70 3.62 -17.48
CA GLY A 458 -11.47 2.21 -17.82
C GLY A 458 -12.41 1.26 -17.09
N SER A 459 -12.23 -0.02 -17.36
CA SER A 459 -13.02 -1.10 -16.77
C SER A 459 -12.54 -1.39 -15.35
N LEU A 460 -13.48 -1.50 -14.39
CA LEU A 460 -13.17 -1.98 -13.03
C LEU A 460 -12.76 -3.46 -13.08
N GLU A 461 -13.42 -4.24 -13.93
CA GLU A 461 -13.10 -5.65 -14.14
C GLU A 461 -11.67 -5.83 -14.65
N ALA A 462 -11.25 -5.02 -15.63
CA ALA A 462 -9.88 -5.03 -16.11
C ALA A 462 -8.87 -4.60 -15.03
N SER A 463 -9.24 -3.76 -14.06
CA SER A 463 -8.37 -3.42 -12.93
C SER A 463 -8.15 -4.60 -11.96
N ARG A 464 -9.11 -5.54 -11.84
CA ARG A 464 -8.94 -6.76 -11.02
C ARG A 464 -7.86 -7.68 -11.56
N GLY A 465 -7.68 -7.71 -12.87
CA GLY A 465 -6.76 -8.64 -13.52
C GLY A 465 -7.31 -10.07 -13.46
N SER A 466 -6.54 -11.00 -12.89
CA SER A 466 -6.93 -12.42 -12.74
C SER A 466 -7.45 -12.80 -11.35
N ALA A 467 -7.56 -11.84 -10.42
CA ALA A 467 -7.97 -12.08 -9.03
C ALA A 467 -9.35 -11.48 -8.73
N HIS A 468 -10.32 -12.33 -8.39
CA HIS A 468 -11.72 -11.97 -8.18
C HIS A 468 -12.27 -12.58 -6.90
N VAL A 469 -12.83 -11.78 -5.99
CA VAL A 469 -13.43 -12.31 -4.76
C VAL A 469 -14.67 -13.17 -5.07
N PHE A 470 -14.80 -14.31 -4.41
CA PHE A 470 -15.91 -15.25 -4.53
C PHE A 470 -16.89 -15.08 -3.36
N ASP A 471 -18.17 -15.46 -3.46
CA ASP A 471 -19.16 -15.41 -2.35
C ASP A 471 -19.50 -16.78 -1.73
N GLY A 472 -18.94 -17.87 -2.27
CA GLY A 472 -19.35 -19.24 -1.96
C GLY A 472 -20.16 -19.89 -3.09
N VAL A 473 -20.67 -19.09 -4.04
CA VAL A 473 -21.50 -19.50 -5.17
C VAL A 473 -21.03 -18.89 -6.51
N SER A 474 -20.52 -17.66 -6.52
CA SER A 474 -20.10 -16.93 -7.73
C SER A 474 -18.95 -15.94 -7.48
N GLU A 475 -18.12 -15.73 -8.50
CA GLU A 475 -17.01 -14.77 -8.50
C GLU A 475 -17.53 -13.36 -8.86
N LEU A 476 -17.05 -12.33 -8.16
CA LEU A 476 -17.34 -10.93 -8.42
C LEU A 476 -16.74 -10.50 -9.76
N THR A 477 -17.52 -10.63 -10.83
CA THR A 477 -17.07 -10.38 -12.20
C THR A 477 -17.89 -9.29 -12.88
N GLY A 478 -17.21 -8.51 -13.71
CA GLY A 478 -17.77 -7.44 -14.53
C GLY A 478 -17.79 -6.07 -13.87
N GLU A 479 -18.48 -5.12 -14.54
CA GLU A 479 -18.57 -3.72 -14.14
C GLU A 479 -19.55 -3.53 -12.97
N VAL A 480 -19.18 -4.05 -11.80
CA VAL A 480 -19.92 -4.04 -10.54
C VAL A 480 -18.91 -4.06 -9.38
N ASP A 481 -19.18 -3.30 -8.32
CA ASP A 481 -18.35 -3.29 -7.11
C ASP A 481 -18.81 -4.37 -6.09
N VAL A 482 -18.05 -4.53 -5.00
CA VAL A 482 -18.35 -5.46 -3.88
C VAL A 482 -19.71 -5.25 -3.22
N GLN A 483 -20.38 -4.14 -3.46
CA GLN A 483 -21.72 -3.85 -2.96
C GLN A 483 -22.83 -4.22 -3.96
N GLY A 484 -22.47 -4.87 -5.08
CA GLY A 484 -23.41 -5.17 -6.15
C GLY A 484 -23.81 -3.93 -6.97
N VAL A 485 -23.16 -2.78 -6.78
CA VAL A 485 -23.50 -1.54 -7.49
C VAL A 485 -22.72 -1.44 -8.78
N ARG A 486 -23.46 -1.35 -9.90
CA ARG A 486 -22.89 -1.21 -11.24
C ARG A 486 -21.81 -0.12 -11.29
N TRP A 487 -20.66 -0.44 -11.86
CA TRP A 487 -19.59 0.50 -12.13
C TRP A 487 -19.93 1.38 -13.34
N ASP A 488 -19.92 2.69 -13.14
CA ASP A 488 -19.84 3.69 -14.20
C ASP A 488 -18.55 4.47 -13.95
N ALA A 489 -17.48 4.05 -14.63
CA ALA A 489 -16.15 4.60 -14.49
C ALA A 489 -16.10 6.11 -14.78
N ALA A 490 -16.90 6.58 -15.75
CA ALA A 490 -16.92 7.99 -16.12
C ALA A 490 -17.68 8.84 -15.09
N ALA A 491 -18.77 8.32 -14.50
CA ALA A 491 -19.46 8.99 -13.39
C ALA A 491 -18.62 8.97 -12.11
N TRP A 492 -18.00 7.84 -11.77
CA TRP A 492 -17.09 7.71 -10.64
C TRP A 492 -15.90 8.66 -10.76
N ALA A 493 -15.19 8.68 -11.89
CA ALA A 493 -14.03 9.55 -12.08
C ALA A 493 -14.40 11.05 -11.96
N ARG A 494 -15.56 11.47 -12.48
CA ARG A 494 -16.08 12.84 -12.29
C ARG A 494 -16.33 13.15 -10.81
N ALA A 495 -16.98 12.26 -10.07
CA ALA A 495 -17.26 12.45 -8.64
C ALA A 495 -15.98 12.46 -7.79
N THR A 496 -15.02 11.58 -8.10
CA THR A 496 -13.70 11.50 -7.45
C THR A 496 -12.90 12.78 -7.64
N ASN A 497 -12.88 13.34 -8.86
CA ASN A 497 -12.24 14.62 -9.16
C ASN A 497 -12.96 15.83 -8.53
N ALA A 498 -14.28 15.74 -8.34
CA ALA A 498 -15.07 16.77 -7.68
C ALA A 498 -14.97 16.72 -6.15
N GLY A 499 -14.42 15.64 -5.57
CA GLY A 499 -14.44 15.41 -4.13
C GLY A 499 -15.83 15.07 -3.58
N THR A 500 -16.70 14.49 -4.41
CA THR A 500 -18.11 14.16 -4.08
C THR A 500 -18.45 12.69 -4.30
N VAL A 501 -17.43 11.81 -4.34
CA VAL A 501 -17.62 10.36 -4.46
C VAL A 501 -18.01 9.71 -3.13
N TRP A 502 -17.62 10.37 -2.03
CA TRP A 502 -18.10 10.12 -0.68
C TRP A 502 -19.08 11.22 -0.24
N ASP A 503 -20.03 10.85 0.61
CA ASP A 503 -20.97 11.75 1.31
C ASP A 503 -21.41 11.11 2.63
N GLY A 504 -20.91 11.60 3.76
CA GLY A 504 -21.34 11.17 5.10
C GLY A 504 -21.29 9.65 5.30
N GLY A 505 -20.13 9.03 5.08
CA GLY A 505 -19.95 7.56 5.21
C GLY A 505 -20.56 6.72 4.07
N ARG A 506 -21.16 7.35 3.05
CA ARG A 506 -21.56 6.68 1.81
C ARG A 506 -20.50 6.85 0.74
N TRP A 507 -20.12 5.78 0.06
CA TRP A 507 -19.32 5.82 -1.17
C TRP A 507 -20.20 5.43 -2.36
N ARG A 508 -20.20 6.24 -3.42
CA ARG A 508 -21.04 6.05 -4.63
C ARG A 508 -22.55 5.90 -4.32
N GLY A 509 -23.00 6.41 -3.16
CA GLY A 509 -24.38 6.29 -2.67
C GLY A 509 -24.65 5.10 -1.74
N THR A 510 -23.74 4.14 -1.63
CA THR A 510 -23.84 2.99 -0.72
C THR A 510 -23.19 3.29 0.63
N VAL A 511 -23.83 2.93 1.73
CA VAL A 511 -23.27 3.09 3.09
C VAL A 511 -22.11 2.09 3.29
N TYR A 512 -20.90 2.62 3.49
CA TYR A 512 -19.71 1.83 3.87
C TYR A 512 -19.30 2.08 5.32
N THR A 513 -19.54 3.28 5.84
CA THR A 513 -19.34 3.63 7.25
C THR A 513 -20.44 4.59 7.70
N GLY A 514 -20.46 4.93 8.99
CA GLY A 514 -21.34 5.99 9.49
C GLY A 514 -20.74 7.39 9.34
N ASP A 515 -21.62 8.38 9.32
CA ASP A 515 -21.38 9.80 9.02
C ASP A 515 -20.48 10.54 10.04
N ARG A 516 -19.81 9.84 10.98
CA ARG A 516 -18.96 10.42 12.03
C ARG A 516 -17.96 9.42 12.63
N TRP A 517 -16.75 9.92 12.93
CA TRP A 517 -15.78 9.28 13.82
C TRP A 517 -16.35 9.18 15.24
N ALA A 518 -16.37 7.98 15.84
CA ALA A 518 -17.06 7.70 17.10
C ALA A 518 -16.09 7.33 18.25
N GLY A 519 -14.97 8.04 18.35
CA GLY A 519 -13.84 7.59 19.17
C GLY A 519 -12.97 6.65 18.36
N ARG A 520 -12.26 5.71 19.00
CA ARG A 520 -11.25 4.91 18.30
C ARG A 520 -11.77 4.12 17.09
N THR A 521 -13.04 3.73 17.04
CA THR A 521 -13.61 2.87 15.99
C THR A 521 -14.60 3.61 15.07
N TRP A 522 -14.76 3.12 13.85
CA TRP A 522 -15.82 3.54 12.92
C TRP A 522 -17.02 2.59 12.95
N PRO A 523 -18.19 3.00 12.42
CA PRO A 523 -19.30 2.08 12.22
C PRO A 523 -19.03 1.13 11.04
N THR A 524 -19.57 -0.08 11.15
CA THR A 524 -19.40 -1.21 10.23
C THR A 524 -20.04 -0.97 8.85
N ALA A 525 -19.44 -1.49 7.78
CA ALA A 525 -20.12 -1.56 6.48
C ALA A 525 -21.31 -2.54 6.53
N ALA A 526 -22.11 -2.56 5.48
CA ALA A 526 -23.12 -3.60 5.26
C ALA A 526 -23.00 -4.08 3.82
N TRP A 527 -22.60 -5.34 3.61
CA TRP A 527 -22.53 -5.95 2.27
C TRP A 527 -23.90 -6.44 1.81
N ALA A 528 -24.15 -6.36 0.50
CA ALA A 528 -25.37 -6.92 -0.12
C ALA A 528 -25.39 -8.46 -0.16
N VAL A 529 -24.21 -9.10 -0.10
CA VAL A 529 -23.97 -10.55 -0.06
C VAL A 529 -22.76 -10.87 0.81
N ASP A 530 -22.67 -12.09 1.33
CA ASP A 530 -21.55 -12.54 2.18
C ASP A 530 -20.39 -13.06 1.31
N TRP A 531 -19.33 -12.27 1.17
CA TRP A 531 -18.15 -12.63 0.35
C TRP A 531 -17.19 -13.59 1.08
N ASN A 532 -16.67 -14.58 0.35
CA ASN A 532 -15.77 -15.66 0.76
C ASN A 532 -14.61 -15.84 -0.25
N GLY A 533 -13.56 -14.99 -0.17
CA GLY A 533 -12.24 -15.29 -0.72
C GLY A 533 -11.97 -14.98 -2.20
N VAL A 534 -11.02 -14.08 -2.47
CA VAL A 534 -9.76 -14.46 -3.15
C VAL A 534 -8.65 -13.75 -2.37
N ALA A 535 -7.80 -14.55 -1.74
CA ALA A 535 -6.83 -14.06 -0.77
C ALA A 535 -5.63 -13.37 -1.45
N TRP A 536 -5.02 -12.40 -0.75
CA TRP A 536 -3.59 -12.14 -0.85
C TRP A 536 -2.86 -13.48 -0.86
N THR A 537 -2.22 -13.85 -1.97
CA THR A 537 -1.79 -15.24 -2.11
C THR A 537 -0.72 -15.55 -1.07
N SER A 538 -0.86 -16.68 -0.38
CA SER A 538 0.10 -17.11 0.64
C SER A 538 1.50 -17.37 0.06
N ALA A 539 1.64 -17.41 -1.27
CA ALA A 539 2.91 -17.39 -1.98
C ALA A 539 3.69 -16.07 -1.82
N ASP A 540 3.01 -14.93 -1.70
CA ASP A 540 3.63 -13.61 -1.52
C ASP A 540 4.22 -13.41 -0.13
N TRP A 541 3.56 -13.96 0.90
CA TRP A 541 4.14 -14.06 2.25
C TRP A 541 5.30 -15.06 2.34
N SER A 542 5.48 -15.91 1.32
CA SER A 542 6.41 -17.04 1.37
C SER A 542 7.20 -17.24 0.06
N ALA A 543 7.90 -16.20 -0.38
CA ALA A 543 8.93 -16.28 -1.42
C ALA A 543 10.19 -17.06 -0.96
N ARG A 544 9.98 -18.36 -0.71
CA ARG A 544 10.89 -19.51 -0.49
C ARG A 544 11.39 -19.75 0.95
N THR A 545 11.23 -21.00 1.34
CA THR A 545 11.40 -21.58 2.69
C THR A 545 12.83 -21.56 3.23
N TRP A 546 12.99 -21.26 4.51
CA TRP A 546 14.19 -21.54 5.30
C TRP A 546 14.13 -22.95 5.90
N ARG A 547 14.97 -23.86 5.40
CA ARG A 547 15.27 -25.22 5.92
C ARG A 547 16.68 -25.59 5.43
N ASP A 548 17.62 -26.10 6.23
CA ASP A 548 17.59 -26.53 7.63
C ASP A 548 18.83 -26.03 8.39
N GLY A 549 18.67 -25.71 9.68
CA GLY A 549 19.78 -25.36 10.57
C GLY A 549 20.26 -26.55 11.40
N SER A 550 21.58 -26.79 11.44
CA SER A 550 22.24 -27.62 12.44
C SER A 550 23.65 -27.08 12.74
N TRP A 551 24.05 -27.12 14.01
CA TRP A 551 25.07 -26.24 14.58
C TRP A 551 26.44 -26.92 14.68
N THR A 552 27.47 -26.43 13.97
CA THR A 552 28.88 -26.43 14.44
C THR A 552 29.81 -25.52 13.58
N ALA A 553 30.39 -24.51 14.23
CA ALA A 553 31.70 -23.90 13.95
C ALA A 553 32.09 -23.40 12.51
N ARG A 554 32.06 -22.05 12.38
CA ARG A 554 32.97 -21.16 11.59
C ARG A 554 32.72 -20.92 10.07
N THR A 555 32.69 -19.60 9.76
CA THR A 555 33.19 -18.86 8.55
C THR A 555 32.46 -18.88 7.19
N TRP A 556 31.70 -17.78 6.95
CA TRP A 556 31.70 -16.84 5.80
C TRP A 556 31.52 -17.29 4.31
N ARG A 557 30.62 -16.54 3.63
CA ARG A 557 30.58 -16.07 2.21
C ARG A 557 30.05 -16.95 1.06
N ASP A 558 28.81 -16.61 0.67
CA ASP A 558 28.38 -16.14 -0.66
C ASP A 558 28.12 -17.08 -1.87
N SER A 559 27.19 -16.58 -2.69
CA SER A 559 27.18 -16.61 -4.17
C SER A 559 26.64 -17.82 -4.96
N SER A 560 25.31 -17.84 -5.13
CA SER A 560 24.57 -18.26 -6.34
C SER A 560 24.52 -19.74 -6.78
N TRP A 561 23.33 -20.19 -7.20
CA TRP A 561 23.14 -20.73 -8.57
C TRP A 561 21.67 -20.65 -9.02
N SER A 562 21.43 -20.80 -10.32
CA SER A 562 20.17 -20.53 -11.03
C SER A 562 19.04 -21.54 -10.79
N ALA A 563 17.81 -21.04 -10.64
CA ALA A 563 16.59 -21.85 -10.64
C ALA A 563 15.92 -21.89 -12.03
N ARG A 564 16.33 -22.85 -12.88
CA ARG A 564 15.46 -23.46 -13.89
C ARG A 564 15.55 -24.98 -13.78
N THR A 565 14.56 -25.59 -13.14
CA THR A 565 14.22 -27.01 -13.35
C THR A 565 12.71 -27.14 -13.42
N TRP A 566 12.23 -27.46 -14.61
CA TRP A 566 10.83 -27.73 -14.89
C TRP A 566 10.46 -29.14 -14.43
N ARG A 567 9.17 -29.35 -14.13
CA ARG A 567 8.51 -30.65 -14.26
C ARG A 567 7.26 -30.52 -15.11
N SER A 568 7.46 -30.32 -16.42
CA SER A 568 6.55 -30.90 -17.40
C SER A 568 6.98 -32.34 -17.68
N VAL A 569 6.01 -33.22 -17.97
CA VAL A 569 6.25 -34.60 -18.37
C VAL A 569 6.52 -34.68 -19.88
N GLY A 570 7.64 -35.28 -20.29
CA GLY A 570 7.82 -35.83 -21.66
C GLY A 570 8.86 -35.20 -22.59
N PHE A 571 10.03 -35.86 -22.68
CA PHE A 571 10.92 -36.13 -23.84
C PHE A 571 10.63 -35.50 -25.23
N SER A 572 11.61 -35.18 -26.11
CA SER A 572 13.10 -35.27 -26.04
C SER A 572 13.81 -34.73 -27.30
N SER A 573 15.09 -34.30 -27.14
CA SER A 573 16.22 -34.22 -28.13
C SER A 573 16.00 -33.44 -29.46
N VAL A 574 16.99 -32.87 -30.16
CA VAL A 574 18.35 -33.27 -30.65
C VAL A 574 19.13 -31.96 -30.95
N ALA A 575 20.44 -31.75 -30.79
CA ALA A 575 21.56 -32.47 -30.14
C ALA A 575 22.73 -31.46 -29.89
N TRP A 576 24.01 -31.88 -29.94
CA TRP A 576 25.23 -31.07 -29.74
C TRP A 576 26.13 -31.02 -31.00
N SER A 577 26.87 -29.92 -31.16
CA SER A 577 28.25 -29.87 -31.69
C SER A 577 28.95 -28.61 -31.21
#